data_AF-A0A7W6G5G3-F1
#
_entry.id   AF-A0A7W6G5G3-F1
#
_cell.length_a   1.000
_cell.length_b   1.000
_cell.length_c   1.000
_cell.angle_alpha   90.00
_cell.angle_beta   90.00
_cell.angle_gamma   90.00
#
_symmetry.space_group_name_H-M   'P 1'
#
loop_
_entity.id
_entity.type
_entity.pdbx_description
1 polymer ?
#
loop_
_entity_poly.entity_id
_entity_poly.type
_entity_poly.pdbx_seq_one_letter_code
_entity_poly.pdbx_strand_id
1 'polypeptide(L)'
;MAKKKRYLTATMPDGYVKRIGPTSDRFTHYWRIVAELANGKTEVFWGHTRSLGDATRLKAAAGEGARMRGWKSYVFEIVEVVEEPVGD
;
A
#
# COMPACT_ATOMS: atom_id res chain seq x y z
N MET A 1 -12.10 16.60 -21.47
CA MET A 1 -11.70 17.12 -20.14
C MET A 1 -10.54 16.27 -19.61
N ALA A 2 -9.33 16.81 -19.48
CA ALA A 2 -8.23 16.08 -18.86
C ALA A 2 -8.48 15.99 -17.34
N LYS A 3 -8.33 14.81 -16.74
CA LYS A 3 -8.49 14.64 -15.29
C LYS A 3 -7.35 15.39 -14.58
N LYS A 4 -7.69 16.31 -13.66
CA LYS A 4 -6.72 17.03 -12.80
C LYS A 4 -5.74 16.02 -12.18
N LYS A 5 -4.45 16.21 -12.46
CA LYS A 5 -3.38 15.46 -11.80
C LYS A 5 -3.18 16.01 -10.41
N ARG A 6 -2.95 15.13 -9.45
CA ARG A 6 -2.72 15.46 -8.04
C ARG A 6 -1.66 14.54 -7.46
N TYR A 7 -1.08 14.98 -6.36
CA TYR A 7 -0.28 14.10 -5.52
C TYR A 7 -1.13 13.59 -4.37
N LEU A 8 -0.88 12.36 -3.96
CA LEU A 8 -1.49 11.73 -2.81
C LEU A 8 -0.40 11.32 -1.83
N THR A 9 -0.71 11.31 -0.55
CA THR A 9 0.19 10.90 0.52
C THR A 9 -0.44 9.80 1.33
N ALA A 10 0.33 8.75 1.61
CA ALA A 10 -0.03 7.67 2.52
C ALA A 10 0.95 7.70 3.70
N THR A 11 0.41 7.76 4.92
CA THR A 11 1.21 7.69 6.15
C THR A 11 0.97 6.35 6.82
N MET A 12 2.01 5.52 6.86
CA MET A 12 1.96 4.19 7.45
C MET A 12 2.05 4.26 8.99
N PRO A 13 1.59 3.22 9.71
CA PRO A 13 1.64 3.17 11.18
C PRO A 13 3.03 3.29 11.80
N ASP A 14 4.08 2.90 11.07
CA ASP A 14 5.49 3.04 11.47
C ASP A 14 6.06 4.45 11.20
N GLY A 15 5.23 5.38 10.73
CA GLY A 15 5.65 6.73 10.34
C GLY A 15 6.23 6.83 8.93
N TYR A 16 6.31 5.73 8.16
CA TYR A 16 6.74 5.79 6.77
C TYR A 16 5.72 6.58 5.93
N VAL A 17 6.19 7.62 5.23
CA VAL A 17 5.36 8.44 4.35
C VAL A 17 5.65 8.13 2.89
N LYS A 18 4.61 7.75 2.15
CA LYS A 18 4.67 7.52 0.71
C LYS A 18 3.97 8.64 -0.04
N ARG A 19 4.72 9.36 -0.87
CA ARG A 19 4.17 10.27 -1.88
C ARG A 19 3.86 9.52 -3.18
N ILE A 20 2.68 9.75 -3.74
CA ILE A 20 2.13 9.05 -4.92
C ILE A 20 1.69 10.09 -5.94
N GLY A 21 2.12 9.95 -7.20
CA GLY A 21 1.71 10.83 -8.29
C GLY A 21 2.87 11.57 -8.96
N PRO A 22 2.57 12.53 -9.87
CA PRO A 22 1.25 13.12 -10.09
C PRO A 22 0.33 12.16 -10.85
N THR A 23 -0.86 11.89 -10.29
CA THR A 23 -1.82 10.92 -10.84
C THR A 23 -3.21 11.52 -11.02
N SER A 24 -3.92 11.03 -12.03
CA SER A 24 -5.34 11.32 -12.26
C SER A 24 -6.25 10.19 -11.76
N ASP A 25 -5.64 9.08 -11.28
CA ASP A 25 -6.36 7.94 -10.72
C ASP A 25 -6.97 8.28 -9.37
N ARG A 26 -8.13 7.67 -9.11
CA ARG A 26 -8.87 7.81 -7.86
C ARG A 26 -8.45 6.75 -6.85
N PHE A 27 -7.14 6.64 -6.61
CA PHE A 27 -6.67 5.83 -5.50
C PHE A 27 -7.19 6.42 -4.19
N THR A 28 -7.65 5.54 -3.31
CA THR A 28 -8.17 5.90 -2.00
C THR A 28 -7.41 5.20 -0.89
N HIS A 29 -6.75 4.08 -1.21
CA HIS A 29 -6.01 3.29 -0.23
C HIS A 29 -4.63 2.91 -0.78
N TYR A 30 -3.66 2.94 0.11
CA TYR A 30 -2.34 2.36 -0.06
C TYR A 30 -2.22 1.16 0.88
N TRP A 31 -1.60 0.09 0.42
CA TRP A 31 -1.39 -1.10 1.24
C TRP A 31 0.07 -1.53 1.16
N ARG A 32 0.53 -2.18 2.23
CA ARG A 32 1.88 -2.71 2.36
C ARG A 32 1.83 -4.09 3.01
N ILE A 33 2.68 -4.99 2.54
CA ILE A 33 2.99 -6.26 3.20
C ILE A 33 4.45 -6.20 3.62
N VAL A 34 4.73 -6.38 4.90
CA VAL A 34 6.09 -6.55 5.43
C VAL A 34 6.22 -8.02 5.82
N ALA A 35 6.99 -8.78 5.06
CA ALA A 35 7.17 -10.21 5.25
C ALA A 35 8.58 -10.52 5.76
N GLU A 36 8.67 -11.33 6.81
CA GLU A 36 9.92 -11.88 7.31
C GLU A 36 10.11 -13.28 6.74
N LEU A 37 11.27 -13.55 6.16
CA LEU A 37 11.62 -14.86 5.60
C LEU A 37 12.35 -15.69 6.66
N ALA A 38 12.33 -17.01 6.50
CA ALA A 38 13.01 -17.94 7.42
C ALA A 38 14.53 -17.67 7.57
N ASN A 39 15.16 -17.07 6.56
CA ASN A 39 16.58 -16.70 6.57
C ASN A 39 16.86 -15.34 7.26
N GLY A 40 15.87 -14.71 7.88
CA GLY A 40 15.99 -13.41 8.55
C GLY A 40 15.94 -12.20 7.63
N LYS A 41 15.73 -12.38 6.31
CA LYS A 41 15.52 -11.25 5.39
C LYS A 41 14.08 -10.74 5.47
N THR A 42 13.91 -9.45 5.17
CA THR A 42 12.59 -8.83 5.04
C THR A 42 12.30 -8.53 3.56
N GLU A 43 11.12 -8.94 3.09
CA GLU A 43 10.57 -8.51 1.81
C GLU A 43 9.40 -7.55 2.06
N VAL A 44 9.35 -6.45 1.30
CA VAL A 44 8.26 -5.47 1.40
C VAL A 44 7.56 -5.37 0.06
N PHE A 45 6.23 -5.53 0.08
CA PHE A 45 5.36 -5.34 -1.07
C PHE A 45 4.46 -4.15 -0.80
N TRP A 46 4.11 -3.41 -1.84
CA TRP A 46 3.17 -2.31 -1.71
C TRP A 46 2.34 -2.12 -2.97
N GLY A 47 1.20 -1.46 -2.82
CA GLY A 47 0.36 -1.06 -3.93
C GLY A 47 -0.71 -0.07 -3.51
N HIS A 48 -1.54 0.32 -4.47
CA HIS A 48 -2.63 1.27 -4.28
C HIS A 48 -3.91 0.78 -4.96
N THR A 49 -5.04 1.01 -4.32
CA THR A 49 -6.36 0.59 -4.81
C THR A 49 -7.36 1.75 -4.78
N ARG A 50 -8.48 1.56 -5.47
CA ARG A 50 -9.57 2.55 -5.52
C ARG A 50 -10.63 2.32 -4.45
N SER A 51 -10.51 1.26 -3.65
CA SER A 51 -11.43 0.95 -2.56
C SER A 51 -10.78 0.14 -1.44
N LEU A 52 -11.33 0.27 -0.23
CA LEU A 52 -10.94 -0.55 0.94
C LEU A 52 -11.23 -2.04 0.69
N GLY A 53 -12.33 -2.35 0.01
CA GLY A 53 -12.72 -3.73 -0.31
C GLY A 53 -11.67 -4.42 -1.18
N ASP A 54 -11.15 -3.73 -2.21
CA ASP A 54 -10.09 -4.28 -3.05
C ASP A 54 -8.78 -4.44 -2.28
N ALA A 55 -8.43 -3.48 -1.42
CA ALA A 55 -7.25 -3.60 -0.57
C ALA A 55 -7.37 -4.78 0.40
N THR A 56 -8.55 -4.99 1.00
CA THR A 56 -8.78 -6.06 1.97
C THR A 56 -8.77 -7.44 1.32
N ARG A 57 -9.24 -7.57 0.07
CA ARG A 57 -9.17 -8.84 -0.69
C ARG A 57 -7.73 -9.33 -0.87
N LEU A 58 -6.75 -8.43 -0.92
CA LEU A 58 -5.33 -8.78 -1.04
C LEU A 58 -4.76 -9.46 0.21
N LYS A 59 -5.46 -9.44 1.35
CA LYS A 59 -5.06 -10.22 2.53
C LYS A 59 -5.01 -11.72 2.25
N ALA A 60 -5.94 -12.24 1.44
CA ALA A 60 -5.92 -13.64 1.03
C ALA A 60 -4.70 -13.95 0.15
N ALA A 61 -4.38 -13.07 -0.80
CA ALA A 61 -3.19 -13.18 -1.64
C ALA A 61 -1.88 -13.12 -0.83
N ALA A 62 -1.86 -12.33 0.27
CA ALA A 62 -0.74 -12.30 1.20
C ALA A 62 -0.55 -13.63 1.92
N GLY A 63 -1.63 -14.28 2.36
CA GLY A 63 -1.58 -15.60 3.00
C GLY A 63 -1.07 -16.70 2.06
N GLU A 64 -1.54 -16.71 0.81
CA GLU A 64 -1.03 -17.63 -0.21
C GLU A 64 0.43 -17.33 -0.56
N GLY A 65 0.80 -16.05 -0.64
CA GLY A 65 2.18 -15.61 -0.81
C GLY A 65 3.09 -16.11 0.31
N ALA A 66 2.64 -16.02 1.57
CA ALA A 66 3.38 -16.52 2.73
C ALA A 66 3.67 -18.02 2.62
N ARG A 67 2.67 -18.81 2.19
CA ARG A 67 2.82 -20.25 1.98
C ARG A 67 3.79 -20.59 0.86
N MET A 68 3.63 -19.96 -0.31
CA MET A 68 4.45 -20.28 -1.48
C MET A 68 5.89 -19.80 -1.36
N ARG A 69 6.14 -18.67 -0.68
CA ARG A 69 7.46 -18.04 -0.56
C ARG A 69 8.19 -18.41 0.72
N GLY A 70 7.57 -19.18 1.61
CA GLY A 70 8.16 -19.57 2.90
C GLY A 70 8.36 -18.40 3.85
N TRP A 71 7.42 -17.45 3.88
CA TRP A 71 7.45 -16.38 4.87
C TRP A 71 7.19 -16.95 6.26
N LYS A 72 8.03 -16.55 7.22
CA LYS A 72 7.91 -16.89 8.64
C LYS A 72 6.75 -16.14 9.28
N SER A 73 6.63 -14.86 8.96
CA SER A 73 5.62 -13.94 9.47
C SER A 73 5.38 -12.84 8.44
N TYR A 74 4.21 -12.23 8.47
CA TYR A 74 3.97 -11.02 7.70
C TYR A 74 2.95 -10.11 8.39
N VAL A 75 3.07 -8.82 8.13
CA VAL A 75 2.10 -7.80 8.52
C VAL A 75 1.48 -7.23 7.26
N PHE A 76 0.14 -7.16 7.23
CA PHE A 76 -0.60 -6.52 6.15
C PHE A 76 -1.22 -5.22 6.66
N GLU A 77 -0.84 -4.11 6.07
CA GLU A 77 -1.27 -2.77 6.45
C GLU A 77 -2.05 -2.13 5.30
N ILE A 78 -3.09 -1.37 5.65
CA ILE A 78 -3.85 -0.54 4.73
C ILE A 78 -4.00 0.82 5.37
N VAL A 79 -3.75 1.88 4.61
CA VAL A 79 -4.01 3.26 5.02
C VAL A 79 -4.75 3.98 3.92
N GLU A 80 -5.59 4.93 4.30
CA GLU A 80 -6.18 5.87 3.36
C GLU A 80 -5.10 6.82 2.82
N VAL A 81 -5.27 7.26 1.58
CA VAL A 81 -4.42 8.29 0.99
C VAL A 81 -5.12 9.63 1.01
N VAL A 82 -4.36 10.69 1.29
CA VAL A 82 -4.86 12.07 1.32
C VAL A 82 -4.28 12.85 0.14
N GLU A 83 -5.06 13.72 -0.49
CA GLU A 83 -4.52 14.64 -1.51
C GLU A 83 -3.57 15.62 -0.83
N GLU A 84 -2.37 15.81 -1.40
CA GLU A 84 -1.46 16.84 -0.91
C GLU A 84 -2.12 18.22 -1.11
N PRO A 85 -2.10 19.10 -0.09
CA PRO A 85 -2.56 20.46 -0.28
C PRO A 85 -1.73 21.11 -1.39
N VAL A 86 -2.41 21.66 -2.39
CA VAL A 86 -1.77 22.58 -3.32
C VAL A 86 -1.47 23.83 -2.49
N GLY A 87 -0.18 24.18 -2.34
CA GLY A 87 0.22 25.39 -1.64
C GLY A 87 -0.52 26.61 -2.23
N ASP A 88 -0.98 27.49 -1.34
CA ASP A 88 -1.61 28.76 -1.68
C ASP A 88 -0.65 29.69 -2.43
#